data_AF-A0A2N9MXT1-F1
#
_entry.id   AF-A0A2N9MXT1-F1
#
_cell.length_a   1.000
_cell.length_b   1.000
_cell.length_c   1.000
_cell.angle_alpha   90.00
_cell.angle_beta   90.00
_cell.angle_gamma   90.00
#
_symmetry.space_group_name_H-M   'P 1'
#
loop_
_entity.id
_entity.type
_entity.pdbx_description
1 polymer ?
#
loop_
_entity_poly.entity_id
_entity_poly.type
_entity_poly.pdbx_seq_one_letter_code
_entity_poly.pdbx_strand_id
1 'polypeptide(L)'
;MLQTLLAERFKLAFHRETKELSVYALVVAKGGPNLKESDREGESTTKTDPKRPGSGGTQTRTSMAQFADLLDGCCGLPVVDLTGLKGRYDFTLDISSYMVRDQVLDTPGVVSEALQKQLGLNIVERKILIEMMVVDHAEKIPIEN
;
A
#
# COMPACT_ATOMS: atom_id res chain seq x y z
N MET A 1 15.21 -21.21 3.61
CA MET A 1 14.61 -22.57 3.58
C MET A 1 13.28 -22.65 2.82
N LEU A 2 12.45 -21.61 2.71
CA LEU A 2 11.28 -21.65 1.79
C LEU A 2 11.65 -21.38 0.32
N GLN A 3 12.56 -20.43 0.06
CA GLN A 3 13.01 -20.06 -1.30
C GLN A 3 13.59 -21.26 -2.05
N THR A 4 14.39 -22.09 -1.37
CA THR A 4 14.95 -23.33 -1.93
C THR A 4 13.86 -24.31 -2.36
N LEU A 5 12.84 -24.52 -1.54
CA LEU A 5 11.71 -25.40 -1.88
C LEU A 5 10.91 -24.87 -3.08
N LEU A 6 10.70 -23.55 -3.17
CA LEU A 6 10.03 -22.93 -4.32
C LEU A 6 10.85 -23.10 -5.60
N ALA A 7 12.17 -22.89 -5.52
CA ALA A 7 13.07 -23.09 -6.66
C ALA A 7 13.13 -24.56 -7.09
N GLU A 8 13.17 -25.50 -6.16
CA GLU A 8 13.32 -26.92 -6.48
C GLU A 8 12.03 -27.54 -6.99
N ARG A 9 10.89 -27.27 -6.31
CA ARG A 9 9.61 -27.93 -6.58
C ARG A 9 8.72 -27.19 -7.55
N PHE A 10 8.76 -25.86 -7.59
CA PHE A 10 7.97 -25.07 -8.54
C PHE A 10 8.84 -24.56 -9.68
N LYS A 11 10.13 -24.94 -9.74
CA LYS A 11 11.10 -24.38 -10.68
C LYS A 11 11.07 -22.85 -10.71
N LEU A 12 10.79 -22.22 -9.56
CA LEU A 12 10.61 -20.79 -9.46
C LEU A 12 11.88 -20.08 -9.93
N ALA A 13 11.79 -19.36 -11.04
CA ALA A 13 12.82 -18.48 -11.57
C ALA A 13 12.33 -17.04 -11.46
N PHE A 14 13.20 -16.16 -10.98
CA PHE A 14 12.93 -14.75 -10.87
C PHE A 14 14.22 -13.95 -11.04
N HIS A 15 14.08 -12.71 -11.47
CA HIS A 15 15.17 -11.75 -11.49
C HIS A 15 14.69 -10.40 -10.97
N ARG A 16 15.65 -9.49 -10.77
CA ARG A 16 15.34 -8.10 -10.46
C ARG A 16 15.49 -7.26 -11.71
N GLU A 17 14.50 -6.46 -12.00
CA GLU A 17 14.50 -5.51 -13.11
C GLU A 17 14.25 -4.11 -12.55
N THR A 18 14.94 -3.10 -13.08
CA THR A 18 14.59 -1.70 -12.83
C THR A 18 13.87 -1.18 -14.05
N LYS A 19 12.62 -0.76 -13.88
CA LYS A 19 11.77 -0.30 -14.97
C LYS A 19 11.03 0.96 -14.61
N GLU A 20 10.83 1.84 -15.59
CA GLU A 20 9.97 2.99 -15.44
C GLU A 20 8.52 2.55 -15.52
N LEU A 21 7.77 2.77 -14.44
CA LEU A 21 6.35 2.41 -14.33
C LEU A 21 5.55 3.60 -13.82
N SER A 22 4.30 3.71 -14.28
CA SER A 22 3.32 4.61 -13.68
C SER A 22 2.93 4.04 -12.31
N VAL A 23 3.12 4.84 -11.27
CA VAL A 23 2.80 4.53 -9.88
C VAL A 23 2.04 5.70 -9.26
N TYR A 24 1.38 5.46 -8.13
CA TYR A 24 0.96 6.54 -7.25
C TYR A 24 2.06 6.83 -6.23
N ALA A 25 2.58 8.05 -6.24
CA ALA A 25 3.48 8.51 -5.18
C ALA A 25 2.66 9.00 -3.98
N LEU A 26 2.81 8.35 -2.84
CA LEU A 26 2.30 8.84 -1.56
C LEU A 26 3.22 9.97 -1.07
N VAL A 27 2.68 11.17 -0.95
CA VAL A 27 3.41 12.39 -0.60
C VAL A 27 2.69 13.17 0.49
N VAL A 28 3.41 14.07 1.16
CA VAL A 28 2.79 15.03 2.09
C VAL A 28 1.99 16.07 1.30
N ALA A 29 0.75 16.32 1.68
CA ALA A 29 -0.12 17.30 1.04
C ALA A 29 0.29 18.74 1.36
N LYS A 30 -0.26 19.69 0.60
CA LYS A 30 -0.13 21.13 0.89
C LYS A 30 -0.84 21.43 2.21
N GLY A 31 -0.09 21.58 3.29
CA GLY A 31 -0.61 21.71 4.65
C GLY A 31 0.19 20.93 5.70
N GLY A 32 1.04 19.99 5.26
CA GLY A 32 1.85 19.16 6.15
C GLY A 32 1.10 17.90 6.63
N PRO A 33 1.82 16.94 7.22
CA PRO A 33 1.22 15.70 7.69
C PRO A 33 0.36 15.96 8.92
N ASN A 34 -0.87 15.47 8.91
CA ASN A 34 -1.76 15.42 10.06
C ASN A 34 -1.72 14.02 10.69
N LEU A 35 -0.54 13.63 11.15
CA LEU A 35 -0.29 12.31 11.72
C LEU A 35 0.35 12.45 13.08
N LYS A 36 -0.06 11.60 14.03
CA LYS A 36 0.60 11.49 15.33
C LYS A 36 1.58 10.33 15.28
N GLU A 37 2.84 10.59 15.63
CA GLU A 37 3.81 9.51 15.84
C GLU A 37 3.34 8.60 16.99
N SER A 38 3.55 7.30 16.81
CA SER A 38 3.16 6.31 17.79
C SER A 38 4.17 6.27 18.93
N ASP A 39 3.69 6.51 20.15
CA ASP A 39 4.49 6.43 21.38
C ASP A 39 4.65 4.97 21.88
N ARG A 40 4.15 3.99 21.12
CA ARG A 40 4.05 2.58 21.53
C ARG A 40 5.02 1.71 20.76
N GLU A 41 5.72 0.83 21.46
CA GLU A 41 6.57 -0.20 20.85
C GLU A 41 5.75 -1.41 20.40
N GLY A 42 6.23 -2.13 19.38
CA GLY A 42 5.68 -3.41 18.88
C GLY A 42 5.22 -3.38 17.42
N GLU A 43 4.52 -4.44 17.01
CA GLU A 43 4.18 -4.68 15.59
C GLU A 43 3.07 -3.77 15.04
N SER A 44 3.10 -3.52 13.73
CA SER A 44 2.03 -2.76 13.06
C SER A 44 0.72 -3.55 13.15
N THR A 45 -0.38 -2.88 13.49
CA THR A 45 -1.70 -3.52 13.55
C THR A 45 -2.73 -2.69 12.80
N THR A 46 -3.58 -3.38 12.04
CA THR A 46 -4.68 -2.81 11.27
C THR A 46 -6.00 -3.29 11.88
N LYS A 47 -6.86 -2.37 12.30
CA LYS A 47 -8.23 -2.67 12.75
C LYS A 47 -9.23 -2.15 11.73
N THR A 48 -9.84 -3.07 10.99
CA THR A 48 -10.92 -2.76 10.04
C THR A 48 -12.28 -3.01 10.67
N ASP A 49 -13.29 -2.22 10.29
CA ASP A 49 -14.68 -2.51 10.68
C ASP A 49 -15.17 -3.77 9.92
N PRO A 50 -15.52 -4.86 10.63
CA PRO A 50 -16.04 -6.07 9.99
C PRO A 50 -17.35 -5.84 9.23
N LYS A 51 -18.11 -4.77 9.54
CA LYS A 51 -19.35 -4.43 8.84
C LYS A 51 -19.11 -3.67 7.54
N ARG A 52 -17.91 -3.14 7.31
CA ARG A 52 -17.56 -2.31 6.14
C ARG A 52 -16.14 -2.64 5.64
N PRO A 53 -15.91 -3.84 5.10
CA PRO A 53 -14.61 -4.22 4.58
C PRO A 53 -14.15 -3.28 3.46
N GLY A 54 -12.87 -2.89 3.47
CA GLY A 54 -12.27 -2.03 2.45
C GLY A 54 -12.58 -0.54 2.57
N SER A 55 -13.29 -0.09 3.61
CA SER A 55 -13.65 1.32 3.81
C SER A 55 -12.64 2.14 4.63
N GLY A 56 -11.48 1.55 4.94
CA GLY A 56 -10.50 2.11 5.85
C GLY A 56 -10.47 1.39 7.20
N GLY A 57 -9.72 1.93 8.14
CA GLY A 57 -9.44 1.31 9.43
C GLY A 57 -8.54 2.16 10.32
N THR A 58 -8.42 1.74 11.58
CA THR A 58 -7.44 2.31 12.50
C THR A 58 -6.12 1.57 12.36
N GLN A 59 -5.10 2.34 11.97
CA GLN A 59 -3.72 1.92 11.85
C GLN A 59 -2.97 2.28 13.12
N THR A 60 -2.13 1.37 13.59
CA THR A 60 -1.33 1.58 14.80
C THR A 60 0.09 1.08 14.54
N ARG A 61 1.09 1.90 14.88
CA ARG A 61 2.52 1.65 14.68
C ARG A 61 2.88 1.37 13.22
N THR A 62 2.21 2.05 12.28
CA THR A 62 2.36 1.80 10.84
C THR A 62 3.33 2.82 10.24
N SER A 63 4.33 2.36 9.48
CA SER A 63 5.20 3.24 8.70
C SER A 63 4.52 3.67 7.40
N MET A 64 5.01 4.74 6.76
CA MET A 64 4.43 5.18 5.49
C MET A 64 4.64 4.19 4.35
N ALA A 65 5.76 3.45 4.34
CA ALA A 65 5.95 2.32 3.42
C ALA A 65 4.89 1.22 3.62
N GLN A 66 4.63 0.80 4.85
CA GLN A 66 3.59 -0.20 5.14
C GLN A 66 2.20 0.31 4.78
N PHE A 67 1.97 1.62 4.96
CA PHE A 67 0.70 2.22 4.59
C PHE A 67 0.53 2.30 3.06
N ALA A 68 1.61 2.58 2.31
CA ALA A 68 1.59 2.53 0.84
C ALA A 68 1.21 1.12 0.35
N ASP A 69 1.81 0.06 0.89
CA ASP A 69 1.48 -1.34 0.55
C ASP A 69 -0.02 -1.66 0.79
N LEU A 70 -0.64 -1.06 1.82
CA LEU A 70 -2.07 -1.22 2.08
C LEU A 70 -2.96 -0.50 1.06
N LEU A 71 -2.47 0.59 0.46
CA LEU A 71 -3.18 1.38 -0.54
C LEU A 71 -3.10 0.76 -1.95
N ASP A 72 -2.11 -0.09 -2.22
CA ASP A 72 -1.96 -0.81 -3.50
C ASP A 72 -3.26 -1.53 -3.91
N GLY A 73 -3.90 -2.19 -2.94
CA GLY A 73 -5.13 -2.94 -3.17
C GLY A 73 -6.32 -2.08 -3.61
N CYS A 74 -6.30 -0.77 -3.35
CA CYS A 74 -7.41 0.13 -3.64
C CYS A 74 -7.19 1.00 -4.88
N CYS A 75 -5.94 1.28 -5.25
CA CYS A 75 -5.62 2.29 -6.26
C CYS A 75 -5.37 1.72 -7.67
N GLY A 76 -5.20 0.39 -7.79
CA GLY A 76 -5.01 -0.29 -9.08
C GLY A 76 -3.64 -0.09 -9.75
N LEU A 77 -2.81 0.81 -9.21
CA LEU A 77 -1.38 0.94 -9.51
C LEU A 77 -0.59 0.79 -8.20
N PRO A 78 0.68 0.36 -8.26
CA PRO A 78 1.55 0.36 -7.10
C PRO A 78 1.63 1.76 -6.48
N VAL A 79 1.66 1.81 -5.16
CA VAL A 79 1.80 3.02 -4.36
C VAL A 79 3.19 3.04 -3.74
N VAL A 80 3.93 4.11 -3.94
CA VAL A 80 5.30 4.26 -3.43
C VAL A 80 5.35 5.38 -2.42
N ASP A 81 5.90 5.09 -1.24
CA ASP A 81 6.15 6.08 -0.19
C ASP A 81 7.26 7.05 -0.61
N LEU A 82 6.87 8.30 -0.86
CA LEU A 82 7.75 9.45 -1.07
C LEU A 82 7.42 10.58 -0.08
N THR A 83 6.85 10.24 1.08
CA THR A 83 6.49 11.21 2.12
C THR A 83 7.72 11.76 2.84
N GLY A 84 8.80 10.97 2.90
CA GLY A 84 10.01 11.28 3.68
C GLY A 84 9.83 11.10 5.19
N LEU A 85 8.67 10.61 5.63
CA LEU A 85 8.35 10.40 7.05
C LEU A 85 8.96 9.09 7.53
N LYS A 86 9.91 9.18 8.48
CA LYS A 86 10.65 8.03 9.01
C LYS A 86 10.02 7.39 10.25
N GLY A 87 9.00 8.03 10.82
CA GLY A 87 8.32 7.56 12.01
C GLY A 87 7.35 6.42 11.73
N ARG A 88 6.72 5.95 12.81
CA ARG A 88 5.53 5.11 12.77
C ARG A 88 4.38 5.92 13.33
N TYR A 89 3.20 5.76 12.75
CA TYR A 89 2.08 6.64 13.02
C TYR A 89 0.84 5.85 13.44
N ASP A 90 0.06 6.48 14.31
CA ASP A 90 -1.26 6.01 14.72
C ASP A 90 -2.30 6.95 14.09
N PHE A 91 -3.16 6.41 13.26
CA PHE A 91 -4.18 7.19 12.56
C PHE A 91 -5.36 6.33 12.17
N THR A 92 -6.50 6.96 11.96
CA THR A 92 -7.69 6.30 11.43
C THR A 92 -8.01 6.90 10.07
N LEU A 93 -8.22 6.03 9.10
CA LEU A 93 -8.71 6.42 7.77
C LEU A 93 -10.15 5.92 7.63
N ASP A 94 -11.08 6.82 7.29
CA ASP A 94 -12.43 6.47 6.88
C ASP A 94 -12.69 6.98 5.47
N ILE A 95 -12.80 6.04 4.54
CA ILE A 95 -13.10 6.28 3.13
C ILE A 95 -14.63 6.20 2.90
N SER A 96 -15.38 5.53 3.78
CA SER A 96 -16.83 5.33 3.58
C SER A 96 -17.61 6.63 3.52
N SER A 97 -17.17 7.67 4.22
CA SER A 97 -17.79 9.00 4.20
C SER A 97 -17.68 9.70 2.84
N TYR A 98 -16.73 9.29 1.99
CA TYR A 98 -16.48 9.85 0.66
C TYR A 98 -17.06 8.99 -0.47
N MET A 99 -17.50 7.79 -0.14
CA MET A 99 -18.17 6.90 -1.09
C MET A 99 -19.62 7.36 -1.25
N VAL A 100 -19.94 8.01 -2.36
CA VAL A 100 -21.32 8.31 -2.73
C VAL A 100 -21.96 7.03 -3.28
N ARG A 101 -23.00 6.53 -2.60
CA ARG A 101 -23.81 5.41 -3.12
C ARG A 101 -24.37 5.81 -4.49
N ASP A 102 -24.19 4.93 -5.49
CA ASP A 102 -24.71 4.99 -6.87
C ASP A 102 -23.86 5.64 -7.99
N GLN A 103 -22.55 5.86 -7.82
CA GLN A 103 -21.68 6.20 -8.96
C GLN A 103 -20.51 5.23 -9.13
N VAL A 104 -20.10 5.00 -10.39
CA VAL A 104 -18.83 4.34 -10.73
C VAL A 104 -17.73 5.27 -10.23
N LEU A 105 -17.24 4.98 -9.03
CA LEU A 105 -16.30 5.85 -8.33
C LEU A 105 -14.94 5.79 -9.01
N ASP A 106 -14.38 6.98 -9.28
CA ASP A 106 -12.94 7.16 -9.42
C ASP A 106 -12.29 6.87 -8.05
N THR A 107 -12.07 5.57 -7.77
CA THR A 107 -11.55 5.09 -6.49
C THR A 107 -10.27 5.82 -6.06
N PRO A 108 -9.29 6.06 -6.95
CA PRO A 108 -8.12 6.89 -6.64
C PRO A 108 -8.46 8.32 -6.21
N GLY A 109 -9.40 9.00 -6.90
CA GLY A 109 -9.83 10.36 -6.54
C GLY A 109 -10.43 10.43 -5.14
N VAL A 110 -11.28 9.47 -4.79
CA VAL A 110 -11.90 9.36 -3.46
C VAL A 110 -10.87 9.11 -2.37
N VAL A 111 -9.91 8.21 -2.63
CA VAL A 111 -8.80 7.94 -1.70
C VAL A 111 -7.92 9.17 -1.52
N SER A 112 -7.58 9.87 -2.61
CA SER A 112 -6.81 11.11 -2.57
C SER A 112 -7.47 12.18 -1.70
N GLU A 113 -8.78 12.38 -1.85
CA GLU A 113 -9.54 13.35 -1.04
C GLU A 113 -9.54 12.98 0.45
N ALA A 114 -9.78 11.69 0.77
CA ALA A 114 -9.77 11.20 2.15
C ALA A 114 -8.39 11.39 2.80
N LEU A 115 -7.31 11.02 2.10
CA LEU A 115 -5.94 11.19 2.56
C LEU A 115 -5.60 12.66 2.82
N GLN A 116 -6.00 13.56 1.92
CA GLN A 116 -5.71 14.99 2.05
C GLN A 116 -6.42 15.60 3.24
N LYS A 117 -7.72 15.34 3.38
CA LYS A 117 -8.54 15.94 4.44
C LYS A 117 -8.29 15.36 5.82
N GLN A 118 -8.04 14.05 5.92
CA GLN A 118 -7.90 13.37 7.22
C GLN A 118 -6.44 13.33 7.69
N LEU A 119 -5.51 13.00 6.78
CA LEU A 119 -4.12 12.68 7.15
C LEU A 119 -3.11 13.73 6.68
N GLY A 120 -3.53 14.73 5.89
CA GLY A 120 -2.59 15.68 5.27
C GLY A 120 -1.62 14.99 4.31
N LEU A 121 -2.03 13.86 3.71
CA LEU A 121 -1.27 13.11 2.73
C LEU A 121 -1.96 13.18 1.37
N ASN A 122 -1.26 12.86 0.30
CA ASN A 122 -1.84 12.81 -1.03
C ASN A 122 -1.22 11.69 -1.85
N ILE A 123 -1.96 11.18 -2.83
CA ILE A 123 -1.44 10.32 -3.89
C ILE A 123 -1.38 11.12 -5.19
N VAL A 124 -0.26 11.03 -5.88
CA VAL A 124 -0.05 11.71 -7.17
C VAL A 124 0.51 10.72 -8.16
N GLU A 125 -0.12 10.56 -9.32
CA GLU A 125 0.41 9.69 -10.37
C GLU A 125 1.77 10.23 -10.84
N ARG A 126 2.79 9.36 -10.85
CA ARG A 126 4.14 9.67 -11.32
C ARG A 126 4.72 8.47 -12.05
N LYS A 127 5.57 8.74 -13.03
CA LYS A 127 6.46 7.74 -13.61
C LYS A 127 7.77 7.75 -12.84
N ILE A 128 8.14 6.63 -12.26
CA ILE A 128 9.41 6.48 -11.54
C ILE A 128 10.07 5.15 -11.91
N LEU A 129 11.40 5.11 -11.80
CA LEU A 129 12.16 3.88 -11.87
C LEU A 129 11.99 3.12 -10.56
N ILE A 130 11.36 1.95 -10.62
CA ILE A 130 11.26 1.05 -9.46
C ILE A 130 12.07 -0.23 -9.71
N GLU A 131 12.75 -0.70 -8.69
CA GLU A 131 13.32 -2.05 -8.66
C GLU A 131 12.19 -3.02 -8.31
N MET A 132 11.88 -3.93 -9.23
CA MET A 132 10.85 -4.94 -9.05
C MET A 132 11.43 -6.34 -9.18
N MET A 133 10.82 -7.29 -8.49
CA MET A 133 11.13 -8.71 -8.63
C MET A 133 10.15 -9.31 -9.64
N VAL A 134 10.67 -9.72 -10.79
CA VAL A 134 9.89 -10.33 -11.86
C VAL A 134 10.00 -11.84 -11.70
N VAL A 135 8.85 -12.51 -11.60
CA VAL A 135 8.79 -13.97 -11.67
C VAL A 135 8.79 -14.36 -13.15
N ASP A 136 9.91 -14.91 -13.61
CA ASP A 136 10.07 -15.39 -14.98
C ASP A 136 9.26 -16.65 -15.22
N HIS A 137 9.27 -17.54 -14.22
CA HIS A 137 8.66 -18.84 -14.33
C HIS A 137 8.29 -19.41 -12.97
N ALA A 138 7.14 -20.07 -12.90
CA ALA A 138 6.78 -20.98 -11.83
C ALA A 138 5.89 -22.09 -12.41
N GLU A 139 6.24 -23.34 -12.18
CA GLU A 139 5.37 -24.47 -12.50
C GLU A 139 4.14 -24.46 -11.59
N LYS A 140 2.96 -24.67 -12.16
CA LYS A 140 1.71 -24.66 -11.40
C LYS A 140 1.59 -25.87 -10.45
N ILE A 141 2.16 -27.00 -10.84
CA ILE A 141 2.12 -28.26 -10.10
C ILE A 141 3.53 -28.52 -9.59
N PRO A 142 3.73 -28.70 -8.28
CA PRO A 142 5.04 -28.99 -7.75
C PRO A 142 5.49 -30.41 -8.09
N ILE A 143 6.80 -30.60 -8.23
CA ILE A 143 7.40 -31.93 -8.36
C ILE A 143 7.09 -32.74 -7.07
N GLU A 144 6.72 -34.02 -7.23
CA GLU A 144 6.37 -34.93 -6.12
C GLU A 144 7.54 -35.12 -5.13
N ASN A 145 7.21 -35.60 -3.92
CA ASN A 145 8.17 -35.80 -2.82
C ASN A 145 9.04 -37.03 -3.00
#